data_AF-A0A538R0I6-F1
#
_entry.id   AF-A0A538R0I6-F1
#
_cell.length_a   1.000
_cell.length_b   1.000
_cell.length_c   1.000
_cell.angle_alpha   90.00
_cell.angle_beta   90.00
_cell.angle_gamma   90.00
#
_symmetry.space_group_name_H-M   'P 1'
#
loop_
_entity.id
_entity.type
_entity.pdbx_description
1 polymer ?
#
loop_
_entity_poly.entity_id
_entity_poly.type
_entity_poly.pdbx_seq_one_letter_code
_entity_poly.pdbx_strand_id
1 'polypeptide(L)' 'LGEVRVAADALERQAIEAALARAGGNQTEAARQLGISRRTLTNKLNLHGFDRPRKRR' A
#
# COMPACT_ATOMS: atom_id res chain seq x y z
N LEU A 1 18.44 -12.42 -10.92
CA LEU A 1 18.00 -11.11 -10.38
C LEU A 1 16.47 -10.88 -10.46
N GLY A 2 15.72 -11.58 -11.33
CA GLY A 2 14.27 -11.39 -11.45
C GLY A 2 13.44 -11.92 -10.28
N GLU A 3 13.78 -13.08 -9.73
CA GLU A 3 12.99 -13.74 -8.67
C GLU A 3 12.93 -12.95 -7.35
N VAL A 4 14.04 -12.30 -6.98
CA VAL A 4 14.12 -11.47 -5.77
C VAL A 4 13.20 -10.25 -5.85
N ARG A 5 13.06 -9.66 -7.05
CA ARG A 5 12.16 -8.51 -7.25
C ARG A 5 10.70 -8.90 -7.12
N VAL A 6 10.30 -10.05 -7.69
CA VAL A 6 8.93 -10.56 -7.59
C VAL A 6 8.55 -10.86 -6.14
N ALA A 7 9.47 -11.45 -5.37
CA ALA A 7 9.24 -11.72 -3.94
C ALA A 7 9.11 -10.42 -3.12
N ALA A 8 9.93 -9.42 -3.41
CA ALA A 8 9.86 -8.11 -2.77
C ALA A 8 8.53 -7.40 -3.08
N ASP A 9 8.07 -7.46 -4.33
CA ASP A 9 6.80 -6.85 -4.75
C ASP A 9 5.60 -7.52 -4.07
N ALA A 10 5.60 -8.85 -3.95
CA ALA A 10 4.55 -9.59 -3.26
C ALA A 10 4.50 -9.23 -1.76
N LEU A 11 5.66 -9.17 -1.10
CA LEU A 11 5.73 -8.80 0.31
C LEU A 11 5.30 -7.35 0.54
N GLU A 12 5.70 -6.44 -0.35
CA GLU A 12 5.27 -5.04 -0.30
C GLU A 12 3.75 -4.91 -0.45
N ARG A 13 3.15 -5.64 -1.42
CA ARG A 13 1.71 -5.67 -1.62
C ARG A 13 0.98 -6.13 -0.35
N GLN A 14 1.44 -7.22 0.27
CA GLN A 14 0.87 -7.75 1.51
C GLN A 14 0.97 -6.75 2.67
N ALA A 15 2.10 -6.07 2.82
CA ALA A 15 2.29 -5.05 3.85
C ALA A 15 1.29 -3.89 3.68
N ILE A 16 1.08 -3.44 2.44
CA ILE A 16 0.13 -2.39 2.09
C ILE A 16 -1.32 -2.83 2.39
N GLU A 17 -1.71 -4.04 1.99
CA GLU A 17 -3.04 -4.60 2.27
C GLU A 17 -3.32 -4.66 3.77
N ALA A 18 -2.38 -5.18 4.54
CA ALA A 18 -2.52 -5.29 5.99
C ALA A 18 -2.63 -3.92 6.68
N ALA A 19 -1.83 -2.94 6.24
CA ALA A 19 -1.91 -1.58 6.78
C ALA A 19 -3.23 -0.88 6.44
N LEU A 20 -3.74 -1.05 5.21
CA LEU A 20 -5.04 -0.52 4.81
C LEU A 20 -6.18 -1.16 5.59
N ALA A 21 -6.15 -2.48 5.79
CA ALA A 21 -7.15 -3.21 6.57
C ALA A 21 -7.19 -2.71 8.03
N ARG A 22 -6.02 -2.60 8.69
CA ARG A 22 -5.90 -2.06 10.05
C ARG A 22 -6.37 -0.61 10.16
N ALA A 23 -6.12 0.19 9.13
CA ALA A 23 -6.51 1.60 9.09
C ALA A 23 -7.96 1.84 8.61
N GLY A 24 -8.74 0.78 8.33
CA GLY A 24 -10.10 0.91 7.78
C GLY A 24 -10.13 1.65 6.43
N GLY A 25 -9.07 1.51 5.62
CA GLY A 25 -8.91 2.19 4.33
C GLY A 25 -8.38 3.62 4.41
N ASN A 26 -8.10 4.16 5.59
CA ASN A 26 -7.47 5.48 5.73
C ASN A 26 -5.99 5.44 5.28
N GLN A 27 -5.71 5.96 4.10
CA GLN A 27 -4.37 5.96 3.52
C GLN A 27 -3.34 6.76 4.33
N THR A 28 -3.74 7.84 5.02
CA THR A 28 -2.80 8.62 5.84
C THR A 28 -2.35 7.79 7.04
N GLU A 29 -3.29 7.11 7.69
CA GLU A 29 -2.99 6.24 8.84
C GLU A 29 -2.24 4.98 8.41
N ALA A 30 -2.61 4.35 7.30
CA ALA A 30 -1.88 3.22 6.73
C ALA A 30 -0.42 3.59 6.38
N ALA A 31 -0.20 4.77 5.79
CA ALA A 31 1.15 5.26 5.48
C ALA A 31 1.97 5.49 6.76
N ARG A 32 1.35 6.05 7.81
CA ARG A 32 1.97 6.22 9.12
C ARG A 32 2.40 4.88 9.73
N GLN A 33 1.54 3.85 9.65
CA GLN A 33 1.87 2.50 10.12
C GLN A 33 3.02 1.85 9.34
N LEU A 34 3.14 2.15 8.05
CA LEU A 34 4.21 1.65 7.19
C LEU A 34 5.52 2.48 7.28
N GLY A 35 5.52 3.59 8.03
CA GLY A 35 6.69 4.47 8.14
C GLY A 35 7.04 5.23 6.86
N ILE A 36 6.06 5.45 5.96
CA ILE A 36 6.26 6.14 4.69
C ILE A 36 5.35 7.36 4.56
N SER A 37 5.69 8.27 3.65
CA SER A 37 4.79 9.38 3.34
C SER A 37 3.50 8.86 2.69
N ARG A 38 2.37 9.58 2.91
CA ARG A 38 1.12 9.29 2.21
C ARG A 38 1.30 9.30 0.68
N ARG A 39 2.11 10.23 0.14
CA ARG A 39 2.39 10.30 -1.30
C ARG A 39 3.11 9.05 -1.80
N THR A 40 4.07 8.53 -1.04
CA THR A 40 4.74 7.26 -1.33
C THR A 40 3.74 6.11 -1.35
N LEU A 41 2.85 6.03 -0.36
CA LEU A 41 1.80 5.01 -0.35
C LEU A 41 0.90 5.12 -1.58
N THR A 42 0.42 6.31 -1.94
CA THR A 42 -0.40 6.52 -3.13
C THR A 42 0.29 6.05 -4.42
N ASN A 43 1.58 6.33 -4.57
CA ASN A 43 2.35 5.86 -5.72
C ASN A 43 2.44 4.32 -5.75
N LYS A 44 2.70 3.69 -4.60
CA LYS A 44 2.72 2.22 -4.48
C LYS A 44 1.36 1.60 -4.77
N LEU A 45 0.27 2.22 -4.31
CA LEU A 45 -1.08 1.77 -4.62
C LEU A 45 -1.34 1.75 -6.13
N ASN A 46 -0.93 2.79 -6.85
CA ASN A 46 -1.06 2.84 -8.30
C ASN A 46 -0.16 1.78 -8.98
N LEU A 47 1.08 1.61 -8.50
CA LEU A 47 2.04 0.64 -9.06
C LEU A 47 1.53 -0.80 -8.93
N HIS A 48 0.95 -1.15 -7.78
CA HIS A 48 0.43 -2.49 -7.49
C HIS A 48 -1.01 -2.70 -7.98
N GLY A 49 -1.62 -1.70 -8.63
CA GLY A 49 -2.98 -1.80 -9.17
C GLY A 49 -4.06 -1.93 -8.11
N PHE A 50 -3.87 -1.35 -6.92
CA PHE A 50 -4.92 -1.32 -5.91
C PHE A 50 -6.10 -0.48 -6.37
N ASP A 51 -7.31 -1.06 -6.32
CA ASP A 51 -8.53 -0.30 -6.45
C ASP A 51 -8.55 0.79 -5.38
N ARG A 52 -8.64 2.05 -5.82
CA ARG A 52 -8.62 3.19 -4.91
C ARG A 52 -9.76 3.00 -3.91
N PRO A 53 -9.48 2.88 -2.59
CA PRO A 53 -10.54 2.83 -1.59
C PRO A 53 -11.36 4.10 -1.79
N ARG A 54 -12.61 3.92 -2.23
CA ARG A 54 -13.43 5.00 -2.77
C ARG A 54 -13.50 6.14 -1.76
N LYS A 55 -13.30 7.35 -2.26
CA LYS A 55 -13.68 8.60 -1.58
C LYS A 55 -15.16 8.43 -1.22
N ARG A 56 -15.51 8.17 0.06
CA ARG A 56 -16.90 8.37 0.52
C ARG A 56 -17.18 9.84 0.22
N ARG A 57 -18.03 10.08 -0.78
CA ARG A 57 -18.72 11.36 -0.95
C ARG A 57 -19.64 11.56 0.23
#